data_AF-A0A960EPS0-F1
#
_entry.id   AF-A0A960EPS0-F1
#
_cell.length_a   1.000
_cell.length_b   1.000
_cell.length_c   1.000
_cell.angle_alpha   90.00
_cell.angle_beta   90.00
_cell.angle_gamma   90.00
#
_symmetry.space_group_name_H-M   'P 1'
#
loop_
_entity.id
_entity.type
_entity.pdbx_description
1 polymer ?
#
loop_
_entity_poly.entity_id
_entity_poly.type
_entity_poly.pdbx_seq_one_letter_code
_entity_poly.pdbx_strand_id
1 'polypeptide(L)' 'MSDRIDLSQPHLEDAAAVVYRWVVGPFENNVFVVRCKQTGQAVLLDAANEHELLRDVVAATGVTRVLTTHGHWDHI' A
#
# COMPACT_ATOMS: atom_id res chain seq x y z
N MET A 1 1.73 12.16 13.42
CA MET A 1 2.12 11.62 12.10
C MET A 1 1.91 10.09 12.02
N SER A 2 1.02 9.45 12.80
CA SER A 2 0.90 7.98 12.84
C SER A 2 -0.50 7.41 12.58
N ASP A 3 -1.55 8.25 12.51
CA ASP A 3 -2.93 7.74 12.58
C ASP A 3 -3.45 7.13 11.27
N ARG A 4 -2.76 7.36 10.15
CA ARG A 4 -3.16 6.83 8.83
C ARG A 4 -2.61 5.44 8.54
N ILE A 5 -1.72 4.90 9.38
CA ILE A 5 -1.12 3.58 9.20
C ILE A 5 -1.58 2.70 10.36
N ASP A 6 -2.85 2.29 10.30
CA ASP A 6 -3.42 1.30 11.21
C ASP A 6 -3.50 -0.05 10.47
N LEU A 7 -2.53 -0.93 10.72
CA LEU A 7 -2.50 -2.27 10.13
C LEU A 7 -3.45 -3.27 10.82
N SER A 8 -4.18 -2.85 11.85
CA SER A 8 -5.22 -3.68 12.49
C SER A 8 -6.54 -3.68 11.72
N GLN A 9 -6.71 -2.75 10.76
CA GLN A 9 -7.91 -2.62 9.93
C GLN A 9 -7.57 -2.85 8.46
N PRO A 10 -7.56 -4.11 7.98
CA PRO A 10 -7.33 -4.40 6.58
C PRO A 10 -8.51 -3.97 5.70
N HIS A 11 -8.22 -3.66 4.44
CA HIS A 11 -9.25 -3.44 3.43
C HIS A 11 -9.92 -4.76 3.04
N LEU A 12 -9.12 -5.81 2.88
CA LEU A 12 -9.55 -7.19 2.63
C LEU A 12 -8.59 -8.15 3.32
N GLU A 13 -9.11 -9.29 3.77
CA GLU A 13 -8.29 -10.36 4.34
C GLU A 13 -8.92 -11.72 4.07
N ASP A 14 -8.09 -12.69 3.71
CA ASP A 14 -8.49 -14.09 3.61
C ASP A 14 -7.49 -15.01 4.33
N ALA A 15 -7.54 -16.32 4.04
CA ALA A 15 -6.64 -17.30 4.64
C ALA A 15 -5.17 -17.13 4.19
N ALA A 16 -4.93 -16.62 2.98
CA ALA A 16 -3.61 -16.57 2.35
C ALA A 16 -2.96 -15.18 2.42
N ALA A 17 -3.75 -14.11 2.34
CA ALA A 17 -3.26 -12.75 2.20
C ALA A 17 -4.07 -11.72 2.98
N VAL A 18 -3.43 -10.59 3.26
CA VAL A 18 -4.06 -9.37 3.75
C VAL A 18 -3.78 -8.22 2.78
N VAL A 19 -4.78 -7.39 2.55
CA VAL A 19 -4.71 -6.23 1.66
C VAL A 19 -5.01 -4.97 2.47
N TYR A 20 -4.09 -4.02 2.41
CA TYR A 20 -4.27 -2.68 2.96
C TYR A 20 -4.45 -1.67 1.82
N ARG A 21 -5.19 -0.59 2.08
CA ARG A 21 -5.50 0.44 1.09
C ARG A 21 -5.35 1.82 1.70
N TRP A 22 -4.71 2.72 0.97
CA TRP A 22 -4.67 4.15 1.27
C TRP A 22 -5.16 4.94 0.05
N VAL A 23 -5.92 5.98 0.32
CA VAL A 23 -6.28 6.98 -0.69
C VAL A 23 -5.29 8.13 -0.56
N VAL A 24 -4.66 8.53 -1.67
CA VAL A 24 -3.64 9.59 -1.68
C VAL A 24 -3.87 10.59 -2.79
N GLY A 25 -3.39 11.81 -2.56
CA GLY A 25 -3.32 12.84 -3.58
C GLY A 25 -4.68 13.41 -4.01
N PRO A 26 -4.65 14.39 -4.94
CA PRO A 26 -5.83 15.14 -5.34
C PRO A 26 -6.79 14.35 -6.26
N PHE A 27 -6.32 13.26 -6.86
CA PHE A 27 -7.12 12.37 -7.72
C PHE A 27 -7.66 11.14 -6.97
N GLU A 28 -7.50 11.12 -5.64
CA GLU A 28 -7.97 10.03 -4.78
C GLU A 28 -7.44 8.64 -5.24
N ASN A 29 -6.14 8.59 -5.56
CA ASN A 29 -5.48 7.36 -6.00
C ASN A 29 -5.49 6.32 -4.89
N ASN A 30 -5.87 5.09 -5.23
CA ASN A 30 -5.78 3.98 -4.31
C ASN A 30 -4.41 3.30 -4.42
N VAL A 31 -3.65 3.37 -3.34
CA VAL A 31 -2.41 2.61 -3.16
C VAL A 31 -2.73 1.37 -2.35
N PHE A 32 -2.26 0.21 -2.79
CA PHE A 32 -2.49 -1.04 -2.09
C PHE A 32 -1.19 -1.67 -1.62
N VAL A 33 -1.25 -2.35 -0.46
CA VAL A 33 -0.24 -3.33 -0.08
C VAL A 33 -0.90 -4.69 -0.01
N VAL A 34 -0.34 -5.67 -0.71
CA VAL A 34 -0.73 -7.08 -0.59
C VAL A 34 0.38 -7.83 0.13
N ARG A 35 0.04 -8.44 1.26
CA ARG A 35 1.00 -9.18 2.11
C ARG A 35 0.58 -10.63 2.27
N CYS A 36 1.50 -11.54 1.99
CA CYS A 36 1.33 -12.97 2.22
C CYS A 36 1.34 -13.26 3.73
N LYS A 37 0.32 -13.95 4.25
CA LYS A 37 0.23 -14.30 5.68
C LYS A 37 1.20 -15.40 6.08
N GLN A 38 1.57 -16.29 5.14
CA GLN A 38 2.49 -17.39 5.40
C GLN A 38 3.95 -16.92 5.45
N THR A 39 4.39 -16.12 4.49
CA THR A 39 5.80 -15.71 4.36
C THR A 39 6.08 -14.33 4.93
N GLY A 40 5.04 -13.52 5.12
CA GLY A 40 5.17 -12.12 5.50
C GLY A 40 5.67 -11.20 4.39
N GLN A 41 5.94 -11.70 3.19
CA GLN A 41 6.37 -10.90 2.05
C GLN A 41 5.25 -9.98 1.58
N ALA A 42 5.61 -8.76 1.19
CA ALA A 42 4.67 -7.74 0.75
C ALA A 42 5.13 -7.03 -0.53
N VAL A 43 4.14 -6.62 -1.33
CA VAL A 43 4.31 -5.75 -2.49
C VAL A 43 3.37 -4.55 -2.37
N LEU A 44 3.81 -3.40 -2.88
CA LEU A 44 2.99 -2.20 -3.01
C LEU A 44 2.55 -2.05 -4.46
N LEU A 45 1.28 -1.77 -4.68
CA LEU A 45 0.70 -1.57 -6.01
C LEU A 45 0.35 -0.09 -6.18
N ASP A 46 0.72 0.46 -7.35
CA ASP A 46 0.41 1.80 -7.81
C ASP A 46 0.80 2.89 -6.81
N ALA A 47 2.11 2.95 -6.48
CA ALA A 47 2.65 4.08 -5.72
C ALA A 47 2.31 5.40 -6.44
N ALA A 48 1.74 6.35 -5.69
CA ALA A 48 1.31 7.64 -6.21
C ALA A 48 1.80 8.77 -5.27
N ASN A 49 0.97 9.79 -5.05
CA ASN A 49 1.28 10.96 -4.20
C ASN A 49 1.54 10.59 -2.72
N GLU A 50 1.92 11.61 -1.93
CA GLU A 50 2.16 11.51 -0.48
C GLU A 50 3.36 10.64 -0.10
N HIS A 51 4.52 10.96 -0.68
CA HIS A 51 5.77 10.21 -0.51
C HIS A 51 6.10 9.81 0.94
N GLU A 52 5.97 10.72 1.91
CA GLU A 52 6.31 10.40 3.31
C GLU A 52 5.37 9.36 3.92
N LEU A 53 4.06 9.43 3.61
CA LEU A 53 3.11 8.39 4.01
C LEU A 53 3.51 7.05 3.39
N LEU A 54 3.84 7.03 2.09
CA LEU A 54 4.21 5.79 1.40
C LEU A 54 5.52 5.19 1.94
N ARG A 55 6.48 6.03 2.35
CA ARG A 55 7.70 5.57 3.02
C ARG A 55 7.39 4.89 4.35
N ASP A 56 6.52 5.49 5.16
CA ASP A 56 6.11 4.90 6.44
C ASP A 56 5.31 3.60 6.23
N VAL A 57 4.44 3.55 5.20
CA VAL A 57 3.72 2.33 4.80
C VAL A 57 4.70 1.21 4.41
N VAL A 58 5.70 1.51 3.58
CA VAL A 58 6.72 0.53 3.17
C VAL A 58 7.50 0.01 4.38
N ALA A 59 7.90 0.89 5.29
CA ALA A 59 8.60 0.52 6.51
C ALA A 59 7.75 -0.37 7.44
N ALA A 60 6.46 -0.03 7.62
CA ALA A 60 5.55 -0.75 8.50
C ALA A 60 5.14 -2.13 7.94
N THR A 61 5.07 -2.28 6.62
CA THR A 61 4.54 -3.49 5.98
C THR A 61 5.61 -4.46 5.47
N GLY A 62 6.87 -4.02 5.40
CA GLY A 62 7.98 -4.83 4.89
C GLY A 62 7.94 -5.03 3.37
N VAL A 63 7.37 -4.06 2.64
CA VAL A 63 7.32 -4.08 1.17
C VAL A 63 8.74 -4.08 0.61
N THR A 64 9.00 -4.97 -0.36
CA THR A 64 10.31 -5.07 -1.04
C THR A 64 10.25 -4.78 -2.53
N ARG A 65 9.03 -4.67 -3.09
CA ARG A 65 8.80 -4.41 -4.51
C ARG A 65 7.59 -3.49 -4.68
N VAL A 66 7.71 -2.58 -5.63
CA VAL A 66 6.62 -1.74 -6.11
C VAL A 66 6.22 -2.22 -7.49
N LEU A 67 4.93 -2.43 -7.70
CA LEU A 67 4.35 -2.84 -8.96
C LEU A 67 3.44 -1.72 -9.44
N THR A 68 3.56 -1.39 -10.71
CA THR A 68 2.69 -0.40 -11.36
C THR A 68 1.82 -1.13 -12.37
N THR A 69 0.52 -0.93 -12.30
CA THR A 69 -0.45 -1.63 -13.16
C THR A 69 -0.38 -1.16 -14.61
N HIS A 70 -0.20 0.15 -14.83
CA HIS A 70 -0.11 0.78 -16.14
C HIS A 70 0.59 2.15 -16.06
N GLY A 71 0.83 2.79 -17.21
CA GLY A 71 1.30 4.18 -17.22
C GLY A 71 0.20 5.14 -16.76
N HIS A 72 0.32 5.63 -15.53
CA HIS A 72 -0.63 6.59 -14.95
C HIS A 72 -0.40 7.99 -15.52
N TRP A 73 -1.49 8.73 -15.73
CA TRP A 73 -1.45 10.08 -16.31
C TRP A 73 -1.64 11.17 -15.25
N ASP A 74 -2.10 10.76 -14.08
CA ASP A 74 -2.61 11.56 -12.97
C ASP A 74 -1.63 11.67 -11.79
N HIS A 75 -0.58 10.84 -11.79
CA HIS A 75 0.53 10.90 -10.85
C HIS A 75 1.85 10.43 -11.48
N ILE A 76 2.96 10.62 -10.73
CA ILE A 76 4.32 10.21 -11.07
C ILE A 76 4.81 9.21 -10.03
#